data_AF-A0A2R5L8E5-F1
#
_entry.id   AF-A0A2R5L8E5-F1
#
_cell.length_a   1.000
_cell.length_b   1.000
_cell.length_c   1.000
_cell.angle_alpha   90.00
_cell.angle_beta   90.00
_cell.angle_gamma   90.00
#
_symmetry.space_group_name_H-M   'P 1'
#
loop_
_entity.id
_entity.type
_entity.pdbx_description
1 polymer ?
#
loop_
_entity_poly.entity_id
_entity_poly.type
_entity_poly.pdbx_seq_one_letter_code
_entity_poly.pdbx_strand_id
1 'polypeptide(L)'
;SCVVTPHQLRSGCGRERTLHCCGGNVLAAVQTEMYFLTGTTNKSRETCSFLSGTGLTEDCVSGTPVTYGYKNGRQWVNNTDVVEQTEKPDRFPSRLSGPLKGMRVVARGENCFTLRKQNENELWVAVSAVDVSTCCKDKLEKKVKDNTYATTYEPGVC
;
A
#
# COMPACT_ATOMS: atom_id res chain seq x y z
N SER A 1 -14.82 4.56 6.79
CA SER A 1 -14.03 5.66 7.39
C SER A 1 -12.56 5.30 7.47
N CYS A 2 -11.63 6.19 7.09
CA CYS A 2 -10.19 5.93 7.19
C CYS A 2 -9.65 6.26 8.58
N VAL A 3 -8.94 5.31 9.19
CA VAL A 3 -8.31 5.48 10.50
C VAL A 3 -6.88 5.99 10.30
N VAL A 4 -6.51 7.04 11.03
CA VAL A 4 -5.11 7.49 11.10
C VAL A 4 -4.39 6.54 12.04
N THR A 5 -3.30 5.93 11.60
CA THR A 5 -2.51 5.04 12.46
C THR A 5 -2.03 5.85 13.66
N PRO A 6 -2.55 5.62 14.89
CA PRO A 6 -2.05 6.31 16.06
C PRO A 6 -0.64 5.79 16.34
N HIS A 7 0.23 6.62 16.91
CA HIS A 7 1.53 6.17 17.44
C HIS A 7 1.40 5.22 18.67
N GLN A 8 0.23 4.61 18.88
CA GLN A 8 -0.05 3.67 19.95
C GLN A 8 -0.98 2.56 19.47
N LEU A 9 -0.38 1.44 19.05
CA LEU A 9 -0.88 0.13 19.44
C LEU A 9 0.14 -0.42 20.43
N ARG A 10 -0.10 -0.18 21.72
CA ARG A 10 0.30 -1.14 22.76
C ARG A 10 -0.58 -2.37 22.56
N SER A 11 -0.32 -3.15 21.52
CA SER A 11 -0.76 -4.53 21.47
C SER A 11 0.30 -5.32 22.21
N GLY A 12 0.02 -5.63 23.48
CA GLY A 12 0.85 -6.59 24.18
C GLY A 12 0.88 -7.89 23.39
N CYS A 13 2.08 -8.32 22.98
CA CYS A 13 2.30 -9.71 22.60
C CYS A 13 2.04 -10.54 23.85
N GLY A 14 0.84 -11.12 23.94
CA GLY A 14 0.50 -12.10 24.97
C GLY A 14 1.52 -13.24 24.92
N ARG A 15 1.95 -13.68 26.11
CA ARG A 15 2.91 -14.77 26.34
C ARG A 15 2.35 -16.16 26.00
N GLU A 16 1.52 -16.30 24.97
CA GLU A 16 0.91 -17.59 24.62
C GLU A 16 1.33 -18.06 23.23
N ARG A 17 1.84 -19.29 23.22
CA ARG A 17 2.48 -20.02 22.13
C ARG A 17 1.49 -20.44 21.05
N THR A 18 0.90 -19.47 20.37
CA THR A 18 0.28 -19.66 19.06
C THR A 18 0.93 -18.66 18.12
N LEU A 19 1.68 -19.16 17.12
CA LEU A 19 2.33 -18.39 16.07
C LEU A 19 1.28 -17.67 15.19
N HIS A 20 0.60 -16.67 15.72
CA HIS A 20 0.00 -15.64 14.90
C HIS A 20 1.14 -14.69 14.54
N CYS A 21 1.72 -14.87 13.34
CA CYS A 21 2.74 -13.96 12.83
C CYS A 21 2.11 -12.55 12.79
N CYS A 22 2.48 -11.69 13.74
CA CYS A 22 1.92 -10.35 13.90
C CYS A 22 2.43 -9.46 12.76
N GLY A 23 1.74 -9.50 11.60
CA GLY A 23 2.08 -8.69 10.44
C GLY A 23 2.10 -7.20 10.78
N GLY A 24 3.15 -6.49 10.36
CA GLY A 24 3.19 -5.03 10.47
C GLY A 24 2.06 -4.37 9.67
N ASN A 25 1.70 -3.14 10.03
CA ASN A 25 0.61 -2.39 9.38
C ASN A 25 0.74 -2.29 7.84
N VAL A 26 1.97 -2.25 7.33
CA VAL A 26 2.29 -2.30 5.89
C VAL A 26 1.78 -3.59 5.25
N LEU A 27 2.04 -4.74 5.87
CA LEU A 27 1.69 -6.04 5.33
C LEU A 27 0.17 -6.25 5.37
N ALA A 28 -0.45 -5.89 6.48
CA ALA A 28 -1.90 -5.99 6.61
C ALA A 28 -2.64 -5.14 5.55
N ALA A 29 -2.05 -4.06 5.03
CA ALA A 29 -2.65 -3.20 4.01
C ALA A 29 -2.59 -3.75 2.57
N VAL A 30 -1.69 -4.70 2.29
CA VAL A 30 -1.41 -5.21 0.93
C VAL A 30 -1.82 -6.68 0.76
N GLN A 31 -2.28 -7.32 1.83
CA GLN A 31 -2.54 -8.76 1.92
C GLN A 31 -3.92 -9.24 1.46
N THR A 32 -4.87 -8.34 1.21
CA THR A 32 -6.28 -8.72 1.03
C THR A 32 -6.67 -8.91 -0.44
N GLU A 33 -6.08 -8.15 -1.36
CA GLU A 33 -6.35 -8.22 -2.80
C GLU A 33 -5.36 -7.36 -3.59
N MET A 34 -5.60 -7.21 -4.91
CA MET A 34 -4.89 -6.25 -5.74
C MET A 34 -5.39 -4.83 -5.48
N TYR A 35 -4.48 -3.87 -5.41
CA TYR A 35 -4.75 -2.45 -5.27
C TYR A 35 -4.24 -1.68 -6.47
N PHE A 36 -5.01 -0.72 -6.98
CA PHE A 36 -4.58 0.22 -8.00
C PHE A 36 -4.23 1.58 -7.40
N LEU A 37 -3.23 2.24 -7.99
CA LEU A 37 -2.91 3.62 -7.71
C LEU A 37 -3.94 4.52 -8.40
N THR A 38 -4.80 5.15 -7.60
CA THR A 38 -5.91 5.99 -8.09
C THR A 38 -5.67 7.48 -7.87
N GLY A 39 -4.65 7.83 -7.08
CA GLY A 39 -4.26 9.22 -6.86
C GLY A 39 -2.80 9.32 -6.44
N THR A 40 -2.05 10.23 -7.06
CA THR A 40 -0.65 10.47 -6.72
C THR A 40 -0.26 11.93 -6.92
N THR A 41 0.64 12.45 -6.08
CA THR A 41 1.30 13.75 -6.34
C THR A 41 2.54 13.63 -7.22
N ASN A 42 3.02 12.42 -7.49
CA ASN A 42 4.11 12.17 -8.43
C ASN A 42 3.53 11.93 -9.84
N LYS A 43 3.66 12.93 -10.72
CA LYS A 43 3.14 12.91 -12.10
C LYS A 43 3.94 12.03 -13.06
N SER A 44 5.09 11.51 -12.63
CA SER A 44 5.92 10.59 -13.42
C SER A 44 5.53 9.11 -13.20
N ARG A 45 4.49 8.84 -12.42
CA ARG A 45 3.98 7.48 -12.19
C ARG A 45 3.43 6.86 -13.47
N GLU A 46 3.68 5.57 -13.62
CA GLU A 46 3.24 4.81 -14.79
C GLU A 46 1.73 4.57 -14.81
N THR A 47 1.16 4.31 -15.98
CA THR A 47 -0.27 4.01 -16.12
C THR A 47 -0.62 2.63 -15.56
N CYS A 48 -1.82 2.49 -15.01
CA CYS A 48 -2.31 1.27 -14.35
C CYS A 48 -1.35 0.69 -13.29
N SER A 49 -0.66 1.53 -12.52
CA SER A 49 0.16 1.04 -11.42
C SER A 49 -0.68 0.25 -10.42
N PHE A 50 -0.23 -0.95 -10.08
CA PHE A 50 -0.87 -1.85 -9.13
C PHE A 50 0.09 -2.37 -8.06
N LEU A 51 -0.49 -2.83 -6.96
CA LEU A 51 0.15 -3.54 -5.87
C LEU A 51 -0.64 -4.80 -5.56
N SER A 52 0.07 -5.89 -5.28
CA SER A 52 -0.55 -7.12 -4.79
C SER A 52 0.41 -7.80 -3.81
N GLY A 53 -0.10 -8.20 -2.66
CA GLY A 53 0.62 -9.03 -1.72
C GLY A 53 0.19 -10.48 -1.92
N THR A 54 1.11 -11.35 -2.31
CA THR A 54 0.87 -12.79 -2.34
C THR A 54 1.36 -13.38 -1.01
N GLY A 55 0.42 -13.76 -0.14
CA GLY A 55 0.70 -14.71 0.93
C GLY A 55 0.07 -14.37 2.28
N LEU A 56 -0.88 -15.21 2.68
CA LEU A 56 -0.70 -15.99 3.90
C LEU A 56 -0.33 -17.41 3.44
N THR A 57 0.95 -17.73 3.35
CA THR A 57 1.31 -19.10 3.74
C THR A 57 1.12 -19.14 5.25
N GLU A 58 0.42 -20.14 5.76
CA GLU A 58 0.28 -20.36 7.21
C GLU A 58 1.64 -20.51 7.92
N ASP A 59 2.69 -20.77 7.14
CA ASP A 59 4.07 -20.77 7.55
C ASP A 59 4.57 -19.33 7.80
N CYS A 60 5.08 -19.05 9.01
CA CYS A 60 5.79 -17.82 9.31
C CYS A 60 7.11 -17.75 8.50
N VAL A 61 7.02 -17.35 7.24
CA VAL A 61 8.18 -17.06 6.39
C VAL A 61 8.73 -15.68 6.76
N SER A 62 10.03 -15.44 6.56
CA SER A 62 10.73 -14.22 7.00
C SER A 62 10.33 -12.92 6.27
N GLY A 63 9.22 -12.89 5.54
CA GLY A 63 8.69 -11.72 4.86
C GLY A 63 7.53 -12.06 3.94
N THR A 64 6.80 -11.04 3.49
CA THR A 64 5.69 -11.17 2.55
C THR A 64 6.12 -10.72 1.16
N PRO A 65 6.00 -11.55 0.12
CA PRO A 65 6.14 -11.12 -1.26
C PRO A 65 5.11 -10.05 -1.60
N VAL A 66 5.60 -8.89 -2.04
CA VAL A 66 4.77 -7.79 -2.56
C VAL A 66 5.19 -7.51 -3.99
N THR A 67 4.26 -7.68 -4.90
CA THR A 67 4.41 -7.34 -6.30
C THR A 67 3.91 -5.93 -6.55
N TYR A 68 4.76 -5.08 -7.11
CA TYR A 68 4.36 -3.85 -7.77
C TYR A 68 4.42 -4.06 -9.28
N GLY A 69 3.46 -3.50 -10.01
CA GLY A 69 3.56 -3.48 -11.47
C GLY A 69 2.79 -2.32 -12.08
N TYR A 70 2.87 -2.22 -13.39
CA TYR A 70 2.20 -1.21 -14.18
C TYR A 70 2.01 -1.68 -15.62
N LYS A 71 1.19 -0.96 -16.38
CA LYS A 71 0.94 -1.25 -17.79
C LYS A 71 1.85 -0.39 -18.66
N ASN A 72 2.59 -1.04 -19.57
CA ASN A 72 3.39 -0.41 -20.61
C ASN A 72 2.81 -0.77 -21.97
N GLY A 73 1.92 0.08 -22.48
CA GLY A 73 1.15 -0.20 -23.69
C GLY A 73 0.22 -1.41 -23.50
N ARG A 74 0.53 -2.54 -24.15
CA ARG A 74 -0.25 -3.79 -24.02
C ARG A 74 0.38 -4.79 -23.05
N GLN A 75 1.55 -4.50 -22.50
CA GLN A 75 2.29 -5.41 -21.64
C GLN A 75 2.20 -4.97 -20.18
N TRP A 76 2.21 -5.95 -19.28
CA TRP A 76 2.36 -5.72 -17.85
C TRP A 76 3.82 -5.88 -17.46
N VAL A 77 4.37 -4.88 -16.79
CA VAL A 77 5.70 -4.94 -16.18
C VAL A 77 5.49 -5.07 -14.67
N ASN A 78 6.16 -6.03 -14.04
CA ASN A 78 6.06 -6.23 -12.60
C ASN A 78 7.43 -6.51 -11.97
N ASN A 79 7.52 -6.21 -10.68
CA ASN A 79 8.65 -6.48 -9.82
C ASN A 79 8.11 -6.98 -8.48
N THR A 80 8.68 -8.08 -7.98
CA THR A 80 8.31 -8.64 -6.68
C THR A 80 9.45 -8.44 -5.71
N ASP A 81 9.17 -7.75 -4.62
CA ASP A 81 10.08 -7.53 -3.51
C ASP A 81 9.58 -8.30 -2.27
N VAL A 82 10.49 -8.82 -1.45
CA VAL A 82 10.13 -9.42 -0.16
C VAL A 82 10.13 -8.36 0.92
N VAL A 83 8.95 -8.10 1.50
CA VAL A 83 8.75 -7.14 2.58
C VAL A 83 8.85 -7.87 3.91
N GLU A 84 10.02 -7.79 4.53
CA GLU A 84 10.20 -8.28 5.90
C GLU A 84 9.70 -7.25 6.92
N GLN A 85 9.34 -7.74 8.11
CA GLN A 85 9.00 -6.88 9.23
C GLN A 85 10.25 -6.10 9.69
N THR A 86 10.08 -4.80 9.90
CA THR A 86 11.14 -3.93 10.43
C THR A 86 10.68 -3.29 11.74
N GLU A 87 11.61 -2.68 12.48
CA GLU A 87 11.31 -1.87 13.66
C GLU A 87 10.32 -0.72 13.39
N LYS A 88 10.10 -0.37 12.11
CA LYS A 88 9.13 0.64 11.66
C LYS A 88 7.98 -0.05 10.94
N PRO A 89 6.96 -0.56 11.66
CA PRO A 89 5.89 -1.39 11.10
C PRO A 89 5.00 -0.68 10.08
N ASP A 90 5.04 0.66 10.03
CA ASP A 90 4.31 1.50 9.08
C ASP A 90 5.11 1.83 7.81
N ARG A 91 6.38 1.41 7.70
CA ARG A 91 7.26 1.82 6.59
C ARG A 91 7.79 0.62 5.82
N PHE A 92 7.66 0.68 4.51
CA PHE A 92 8.33 -0.27 3.62
C PHE A 92 9.85 -0.16 3.75
N PRO A 93 10.59 -1.29 3.76
CA PRO A 93 12.04 -1.28 3.90
C PRO A 93 12.74 -0.37 2.87
N SER A 94 13.80 0.32 3.29
CA SER A 94 14.61 1.14 2.38
C SER A 94 15.46 0.31 1.40
N ARG A 95 15.60 -1.00 1.65
CA ARG A 95 16.34 -1.92 0.78
C ARG A 95 15.54 -2.44 -0.41
N LEU A 96 14.23 -2.18 -0.46
CA LEU A 96 13.40 -2.58 -1.61
C LEU A 96 13.94 -1.94 -2.89
N SER A 97 13.83 -2.66 -3.99
CA SER A 97 14.29 -2.20 -5.31
C SER A 97 13.23 -1.36 -6.01
N GLY A 98 11.95 -1.64 -5.73
CA GLY A 98 10.80 -1.00 -6.35
C GLY A 98 10.37 0.35 -5.74
N PRO A 99 9.30 0.92 -6.28
CA PRO A 99 8.82 2.25 -5.90
C PRO A 99 8.24 2.35 -4.49
N LEU A 100 7.98 1.22 -3.84
CA LEU A 100 7.55 1.17 -2.45
C LEU A 100 8.68 1.49 -1.47
N LYS A 101 9.94 1.48 -1.93
CA LYS A 101 11.14 1.75 -1.13
C LYS A 101 10.97 2.98 -0.23
N GLY A 102 10.92 2.74 1.08
CA GLY A 102 10.84 3.78 2.11
C GLY A 102 9.50 4.52 2.20
N MET A 103 8.47 4.10 1.46
CA MET A 103 7.11 4.62 1.59
C MET A 103 6.53 4.28 2.97
N ARG A 104 5.77 5.20 3.55
CA ARG A 104 5.09 5.00 4.84
C ARG A 104 3.58 4.94 4.64
N VAL A 105 2.90 3.98 5.27
CA VAL A 105 1.45 3.98 5.43
C VAL A 105 1.03 5.12 6.38
N VAL A 106 0.17 6.01 5.89
CA VAL A 106 -0.29 7.20 6.62
C VAL A 106 -1.72 7.06 7.12
N ALA A 107 -2.56 6.37 6.37
CA ALA A 107 -3.95 6.12 6.69
C ALA A 107 -4.38 4.83 6.01
N ARG A 108 -5.34 4.14 6.64
CA ARG A 108 -5.92 2.91 6.12
C ARG A 108 -7.44 2.97 6.28
N GLY A 109 -8.14 2.60 5.21
CA GLY A 109 -9.54 2.23 5.21
C GLY A 109 -9.67 0.73 5.02
N GLU A 110 -10.91 0.28 4.89
CA GLU A 110 -11.23 -1.12 4.59
C GLU A 110 -10.62 -1.56 3.25
N ASN A 111 -10.89 -0.79 2.19
CA ASN A 111 -10.53 -1.11 0.81
C ASN A 111 -9.53 -0.13 0.20
N CYS A 112 -8.79 0.61 1.02
CA CYS A 112 -7.78 1.55 0.53
C CYS A 112 -6.77 1.91 1.61
N PHE A 113 -5.66 2.50 1.17
CA PHE A 113 -4.68 3.10 2.06
C PHE A 113 -3.95 4.24 1.35
N THR A 114 -3.30 5.09 2.14
CA THR A 114 -2.44 6.15 1.59
C THR A 114 -1.00 5.92 1.98
N LEU A 115 -0.10 6.04 1.01
CA LEU A 115 1.34 6.03 1.23
C LEU A 115 1.93 7.44 1.16
N ARG A 116 3.03 7.66 1.86
CA ARG A 116 3.80 8.91 1.79
C ARG A 116 5.29 8.67 1.87
N LYS A 117 6.03 9.44 1.08
CA LYS A 117 7.47 9.62 1.20
C LYS A 117 7.84 11.03 0.76
N GLN A 118 8.54 11.77 1.62
CA GLN A 118 8.89 13.18 1.34
C GLN A 118 7.64 14.00 0.92
N ASN A 119 7.61 14.50 -0.32
CA ASN A 119 6.53 15.29 -0.92
C ASN A 119 5.58 14.46 -1.81
N GLU A 120 5.80 13.14 -1.87
CA GLU A 120 4.95 12.21 -2.61
C GLU A 120 3.88 11.64 -1.70
N ASN A 121 2.63 11.71 -2.14
CA ASN A 121 1.49 11.08 -1.51
C ASN A 121 0.77 10.23 -2.55
N GLU A 122 0.34 9.05 -2.14
CA GLU A 122 -0.33 8.10 -3.00
C GLU A 122 -1.57 7.54 -2.33
N LEU A 123 -2.62 7.35 -3.12
CA LEU A 123 -3.86 6.70 -2.75
C LEU A 123 -3.99 5.39 -3.53
N TRP A 124 -4.03 4.30 -2.78
CA TRP A 124 -4.14 2.95 -3.28
C TRP A 124 -5.52 2.40 -2.90
N VAL A 125 -6.26 1.90 -3.89
CA VAL A 125 -7.63 1.41 -3.71
C VAL A 125 -7.73 0.00 -4.25
N ALA A 126 -8.35 -0.89 -3.48
CA ALA A 126 -8.62 -2.26 -3.85
C ALA A 126 -9.36 -2.35 -5.19
N VAL A 127 -9.04 -3.36 -6.00
CA VAL A 127 -9.70 -3.61 -7.29
C VAL A 127 -11.20 -3.81 -7.10
N SER A 128 -11.63 -4.48 -6.04
CA SER A 128 -13.05 -4.68 -5.71
C SER A 128 -13.83 -3.38 -5.45
N ALA A 129 -13.12 -2.27 -5.19
CA ALA A 129 -13.69 -1.02 -4.76
C ALA A 129 -13.26 0.19 -5.60
N VAL A 130 -12.44 0.01 -6.64
CA VAL A 130 -11.79 1.11 -7.37
C VAL A 130 -12.78 2.09 -8.00
N ASP A 131 -13.91 1.59 -8.51
CA ASP A 131 -14.94 2.39 -9.18
C ASP A 131 -16.00 2.97 -8.22
N VAL A 132 -16.07 2.47 -7.00
CA VAL A 132 -17.15 2.79 -6.04
C VAL A 132 -16.65 3.45 -4.76
N SER A 133 -15.35 3.40 -4.50
CA SER A 133 -14.79 3.84 -3.24
C SER A 133 -14.49 5.34 -3.23
N THR A 134 -15.05 6.02 -2.23
CA THR A 134 -14.62 7.37 -1.82
C THR A 134 -13.56 7.33 -0.73
N CYS A 135 -13.10 6.13 -0.33
CA CYS A 135 -12.29 5.99 0.86
C CYS A 135 -10.91 6.66 0.68
N CYS A 136 -10.53 7.42 1.71
CA CYS A 136 -9.25 8.12 1.84
C CYS A 136 -8.97 9.23 0.82
N LYS A 137 -9.90 9.57 -0.11
CA LYS A 137 -9.81 10.78 -0.96
C LYS A 137 -9.63 12.04 -0.12
N ASP A 138 -10.47 12.24 0.90
CA ASP A 138 -10.36 13.37 1.82
C ASP A 138 -8.98 13.50 2.49
N LYS A 139 -8.27 12.38 2.71
CA LYS A 139 -6.95 12.39 3.35
C LYS A 139 -5.86 12.77 2.36
N LEU A 140 -5.99 12.37 1.10
CA LEU A 140 -5.15 12.88 0.02
C LEU A 140 -5.44 14.38 -0.16
N GLU A 141 -6.68 14.77 -0.39
CA GLU A 141 -7.09 16.17 -0.61
C GLU A 141 -6.67 17.12 0.52
N LYS A 142 -6.88 16.74 1.79
CA LYS A 142 -6.44 17.55 2.95
C LYS A 142 -4.92 17.75 3.03
N LYS A 143 -4.13 16.85 2.46
CA LYS A 143 -2.65 16.94 2.48
C LYS A 143 -2.07 17.61 1.26
N VAL A 144 -2.82 17.65 0.16
CA VAL A 144 -2.39 18.16 -1.13
C VAL A 144 -2.93 19.60 -1.32
N LYS A 145 -3.06 20.38 -0.23
CA LYS A 145 -3.71 21.70 -0.15
C LYS A 145 -3.47 22.66 -1.34
N ASP A 146 -2.33 22.57 -2.02
CA ASP A 146 -1.97 23.39 -3.18
C ASP A 146 -1.45 22.61 -4.40
N ASN A 147 -1.43 21.27 -4.35
CA ASN A 147 -0.88 20.43 -5.42
C ASN A 147 -2.00 19.79 -6.25
N THR A 148 -1.79 19.65 -7.55
CA THR A 148 -2.67 18.83 -8.40
C THR A 148 -2.25 17.37 -8.25
N TYR A 149 -3.18 16.47 -7.88
CA TYR A 149 -2.94 15.04 -7.94
C TYR A 149 -3.31 14.50 -9.34
N ALA A 150 -2.60 13.48 -9.80
CA ALA A 150 -2.91 12.74 -11.02
C ALA A 150 -3.49 11.37 -10.64
N THR A 151 -4.35 10.81 -11.50
CA THR A 151 -4.70 9.39 -11.45
C THR A 151 -3.85 8.64 -12.46
N THR A 152 -3.41 7.44 -12.10
CA THR A 152 -2.82 6.47 -13.03
C THR A 152 -3.80 5.39 -13.44
N TYR A 153 -4.95 5.31 -12.78
CA TYR A 153 -6.00 4.34 -13.05
C TYR A 153 -6.94 4.85 -14.15
N GLU A 154 -7.23 3.98 -15.12
CA GLU A 154 -8.12 4.20 -16.25
C GLU A 154 -9.14 3.04 -16.32
N PRO A 155 -10.42 3.28 -16.04
CA PRO A 155 -11.44 2.24 -16.03
C PRO A 155 -11.55 1.52 -17.39
N GLY A 156 -11.55 0.18 -17.36
CA GLY A 156 -11.68 -0.66 -18.57
C GLY A 156 -10.39 -0.80 -19.39
N VAL A 157 -9.33 -0.10 -18.99
CA VAL A 157 -7.96 -0.28 -19.51
C VAL A 157 -7.10 -0.96 -18.46
N CYS A 158 -7.20 -0.46 -17.24
CA CYS A 158 -6.87 -1.19 -16.03
C CYS A 158 -8.13 -1.97 -15.60
#